data_AF-A0A973F939-F1
#
_entry.id   AF-A0A973F939-F1
#
_cell.length_a   1.000
_cell.length_b   1.000
_cell.length_c   1.000
_cell.angle_alpha   90.00
_cell.angle_beta   90.00
_cell.angle_gamma   90.00
#
_symmetry.space_group_name_H-M   'P 1'
#
loop_
_entity.id
_entity.type
_entity.pdbx_description
1 polymer ?
#
loop_
_entity_poly.entity_id
_entity_poly.type
_entity_poly.pdbx_seq_one_letter_code
_entity_poly.pdbx_strand_id
1 'polypeptide(L)'
;MIAREDLLKNKPLIIAGPCSVTSREQIFSIAEEVQKSGAHAVRAQLWKPRSRPDSFQGVGESGIPWLKELKEKLNIPIVMEIVAAAHLPLIAEVADVLWVGARNMQNFELLKEIAKYNKPVILKRGLISTVKEWLGAAKYIGEEKVILCERGIRTGADSMRFTLDLNSALVAKHDHKMPVIIDPS
;
A
#
# COMPACT_ATOMS: atom_id res chain seq x y z
N MET A 1 -8.57 14.23 -7.99
CA MET A 1 -8.66 12.87 -7.40
C MET A 1 -7.94 11.94 -8.36
N ILE A 2 -7.01 11.13 -7.88
CA ILE A 2 -6.19 10.23 -8.73
C ILE A 2 -6.97 8.92 -8.93
N ALA A 3 -7.15 8.50 -10.18
CA ALA A 3 -7.72 7.20 -10.50
C ALA A 3 -6.63 6.12 -10.58
N ARG A 4 -7.03 4.84 -10.54
CA ARG A 4 -6.10 3.72 -10.73
C ARG A 4 -5.36 3.83 -12.06
N GLU A 5 -6.09 4.17 -13.12
CA GLU A 5 -5.58 4.26 -14.49
C GLU A 5 -4.53 5.36 -14.63
N ASP A 6 -4.62 6.44 -13.85
CA ASP A 6 -3.61 7.50 -13.84
C ASP A 6 -2.26 6.99 -13.32
N LEU A 7 -2.26 6.12 -12.30
CA LEU A 7 -1.05 5.49 -11.80
C LEU A 7 -0.44 4.55 -12.84
N LEU A 8 -1.27 3.81 -13.57
CA LEU A 8 -0.86 2.77 -14.54
C LEU A 8 -0.31 3.34 -15.87
N LYS A 9 -0.42 4.66 -16.09
CA LYS A 9 0.31 5.36 -17.17
C LYS A 9 1.83 5.25 -16.98
N ASN A 10 2.28 5.12 -15.74
CA ASN A 10 3.70 4.95 -15.40
C ASN A 10 4.09 3.47 -15.53
N LYS A 11 5.09 3.18 -16.37
CA LYS A 11 5.55 1.82 -16.64
C LYS A 11 7.10 1.77 -16.63
N PRO A 12 7.73 1.27 -15.55
CA PRO A 12 7.11 0.73 -14.33
C PRO A 12 6.55 1.84 -13.40
N LEU A 13 5.46 1.52 -12.67
CA LEU A 13 5.02 2.33 -11.53
C LEU A 13 5.97 2.10 -10.35
N ILE A 14 6.61 3.17 -9.90
CA ILE A 14 7.57 3.16 -8.79
C ILE A 14 7.00 3.95 -7.61
N ILE A 15 6.89 3.30 -6.45
CA ILE A 15 6.42 3.88 -5.20
C ILE A 15 7.52 3.66 -4.16
N ALA A 16 8.02 4.73 -3.54
CA ALA A 16 9.13 4.68 -2.60
C ALA A 16 8.85 5.57 -1.38
N GLY A 17 9.59 5.39 -0.29
CA GLY A 17 9.37 6.14 0.95
C GLY A 17 9.64 5.30 2.19
N PRO A 18 9.53 5.90 3.39
CA PRO A 18 9.90 5.21 4.61
C PRO A 18 8.98 4.04 4.94
N CYS A 19 9.52 3.09 5.71
CA CYS A 19 8.73 2.03 6.31
C CYS A 19 7.70 2.60 7.30
N SER A 20 8.11 3.60 8.10
CA SER A 20 7.27 4.32 9.06
C SER A 20 7.64 5.81 9.03
N VAL A 21 6.65 6.69 9.07
CA VAL A 21 6.89 8.11 9.35
C VAL A 21 7.28 8.24 10.82
N THR A 22 8.37 8.95 11.09
CA THR A 22 8.90 9.17 12.46
C THR A 22 8.96 10.64 12.84
N SER A 23 9.12 11.54 11.87
CA SER A 23 9.06 12.99 12.07
C SER A 23 8.65 13.69 10.78
N ARG A 24 8.30 14.98 10.89
CA ARG A 24 8.03 15.85 9.75
C ARG A 24 9.26 15.98 8.85
N GLU A 25 10.42 16.24 9.44
CA GLU A 25 11.68 16.45 8.71
C GLU A 25 12.06 15.19 7.90
N GLN A 26 11.88 14.01 8.51
CA GLN A 26 12.15 12.73 7.86
C GLN A 26 11.28 12.49 6.63
N ILE A 27 9.95 12.71 6.75
CA ILE A 27 9.07 12.45 5.60
C ILE A 27 9.27 13.48 4.48
N PHE A 28 9.54 14.74 4.81
CA PHE A 28 9.83 15.78 3.81
C PHE A 28 11.12 15.47 3.04
N SER A 29 12.22 15.22 3.76
CA SER A 29 13.51 14.90 3.13
C SER A 29 13.40 13.66 2.22
N ILE A 30 12.72 12.60 2.68
CA ILE A 30 12.56 11.39 1.86
C ILE A 30 11.67 11.67 0.65
N ALA A 31 10.57 12.39 0.81
CA ALA A 31 9.66 12.66 -0.30
C ALA A 31 10.32 13.51 -1.40
N GLU A 32 11.15 14.47 -1.04
CA GLU A 32 11.96 15.25 -2.00
C GLU A 32 12.92 14.35 -2.77
N GLU A 33 13.64 13.45 -2.10
CA GLU A 33 14.54 12.51 -2.77
C GLU A 33 13.80 11.50 -3.65
N VAL A 34 12.64 11.01 -3.20
CA VAL A 34 11.74 10.15 -3.99
C VAL A 34 11.32 10.87 -5.27
N GLN A 35 10.92 12.13 -5.18
CA GLN A 35 10.53 12.93 -6.34
C GLN A 35 11.72 13.18 -7.29
N LYS A 36 12.89 13.58 -6.75
CA LYS A 36 14.12 13.79 -7.54
C LYS A 36 14.57 12.51 -8.26
N SER A 37 14.36 11.35 -7.65
CA SER A 37 14.69 10.04 -8.23
C SER A 37 13.76 9.62 -9.37
N GLY A 38 12.69 10.38 -9.64
CA GLY A 38 11.69 10.04 -10.65
C GLY A 38 10.68 8.98 -10.22
N ALA A 39 10.54 8.71 -8.92
CA ALA A 39 9.45 7.88 -8.42
C ALA A 39 8.12 8.63 -8.47
N HIS A 40 7.02 7.89 -8.58
CA HIS A 40 5.72 8.44 -8.97
C HIS A 40 4.80 8.71 -7.78
N ALA A 41 5.11 8.14 -6.62
CA ALA A 41 4.35 8.32 -5.39
C ALA A 41 5.22 8.03 -4.16
N VAL A 42 4.89 8.68 -3.04
CA VAL A 42 5.54 8.46 -1.74
C VAL A 42 4.69 7.57 -0.85
N ARG A 43 5.28 6.52 -0.28
CA ARG A 43 4.65 5.71 0.76
C ARG A 43 4.88 6.33 2.14
N ALA A 44 3.81 6.52 2.93
CA ALA A 44 3.90 7.16 4.25
C ALA A 44 3.02 6.47 5.29
N GLN A 45 3.59 5.58 6.12
CA GLN A 45 2.82 4.88 7.16
C GLN A 45 2.81 5.64 8.48
N LEU A 46 1.63 6.05 8.94
CA LEU A 46 1.42 6.64 10.26
C LEU A 46 1.08 5.61 11.35
N TRP A 47 0.45 4.49 10.99
CA TRP A 47 0.16 3.36 11.88
C TRP A 47 0.86 2.10 11.40
N LYS A 48 1.36 1.27 12.33
CA LYS A 48 2.11 0.05 12.01
C LYS A 48 1.44 -1.20 12.57
N PRO A 49 1.13 -2.22 11.75
CA PRO A 49 0.72 -3.53 12.25
C PRO A 49 1.95 -4.29 12.77
N ARG A 50 2.24 -4.16 14.07
CA ARG A 50 3.40 -4.81 14.70
C ARG A 50 3.06 -6.20 15.22
N SER A 51 4.03 -7.11 15.13
CA SER A 51 3.94 -8.42 15.78
C SER A 51 4.24 -8.36 17.28
N ARG A 52 4.94 -7.30 17.74
CA ARG A 52 5.23 -7.08 19.16
C ARG A 52 4.64 -5.75 19.62
N PRO A 53 3.96 -5.69 20.77
CA PRO A 53 3.30 -4.48 21.26
C PRO A 53 4.28 -3.42 21.78
N ASP A 54 5.44 -3.84 22.29
CA ASP A 54 6.54 -2.99 22.79
C ASP A 54 7.26 -2.18 21.70
N SER A 55 6.99 -2.51 20.44
CA SER A 55 7.57 -1.84 19.29
C SER A 55 6.94 -0.48 19.01
N PHE A 56 7.66 0.39 18.30
CA PHE A 56 7.10 1.64 17.76
C PHE A 56 5.83 1.38 16.92
N GLN A 57 4.70 1.93 17.35
CA GLN A 57 3.38 1.72 16.73
C GLN A 57 3.10 2.67 15.56
N GLY A 58 3.97 3.66 15.34
CA GLY A 58 3.74 4.76 14.41
C GLY A 58 3.33 6.04 15.14
N VAL A 59 3.46 7.19 14.48
CA VAL A 59 3.08 8.51 15.04
C VAL A 59 1.57 8.72 15.11
N GLY A 60 0.78 7.88 14.42
CA GLY A 60 -0.67 7.96 14.39
C GLY A 60 -1.18 9.29 13.85
N GLU A 61 -2.27 9.80 14.44
CA GLU A 61 -2.97 11.00 14.00
C GLU A 61 -2.08 12.26 14.00
N SER A 62 -1.07 12.32 14.89
CA SER A 62 -0.15 13.45 14.98
C SER A 62 0.66 13.70 13.70
N GLY A 63 0.78 12.69 12.83
CA GLY A 63 1.44 12.82 11.54
C GLY A 63 0.54 13.32 10.40
N ILE A 64 -0.78 13.41 10.59
CA ILE A 64 -1.71 13.87 9.55
C ILE A 64 -1.39 15.30 9.07
N PRO A 65 -1.14 16.30 9.96
CA PRO A 65 -0.76 17.64 9.52
C PRO A 65 0.50 17.67 8.66
N TRP A 66 1.49 16.80 8.95
CA TRP A 66 2.73 16.72 8.18
C TRP A 66 2.46 16.24 6.76
N LEU A 67 1.57 15.26 6.58
CA LEU A 67 1.21 14.75 5.25
C LEU A 67 0.33 15.71 4.46
N LYS A 68 -0.53 16.49 5.12
CA LYS A 68 -1.26 17.60 4.49
C LYS A 68 -0.28 18.63 3.92
N GLU A 69 0.65 19.09 4.74
CA GLU A 69 1.67 20.06 4.32
C GLU A 69 2.58 19.50 3.22
N LEU A 70 2.97 18.22 3.31
CA LEU A 70 3.78 17.55 2.30
C LEU A 70 3.10 17.56 0.93
N LYS A 71 1.80 17.26 0.91
CA LYS A 71 0.98 17.23 -0.28
C LYS A 71 0.87 18.61 -0.93
N GLU A 72 0.63 19.64 -0.12
CA GLU A 72 0.57 21.04 -0.58
C GLU A 72 1.89 21.50 -1.20
N LYS A 73 3.02 21.12 -0.61
CA LYS A 73 4.35 21.60 -1.04
C LYS A 73 4.95 20.84 -2.21
N LEU A 74 4.84 19.52 -2.21
CA LEU A 74 5.56 18.67 -3.18
C LEU A 74 4.66 18.15 -4.30
N ASN A 75 3.33 18.22 -4.15
CA ASN A 75 2.36 17.70 -5.11
C ASN A 75 2.66 16.26 -5.59
N ILE A 76 3.19 15.43 -4.68
CA ILE A 76 3.49 14.02 -4.93
C ILE A 76 2.37 13.14 -4.36
N PRO A 77 1.84 12.14 -5.10
CA PRO A 77 0.81 11.25 -4.59
C PRO A 77 1.25 10.52 -3.33
N ILE A 78 0.39 10.50 -2.30
CA ILE A 78 0.66 9.82 -1.04
C ILE A 78 -0.04 8.47 -1.00
N VAL A 79 0.70 7.42 -0.66
CA VAL A 79 0.22 6.04 -0.51
C VAL A 79 0.29 5.61 0.96
N MET A 80 -0.82 5.15 1.53
CA MET A 80 -0.90 4.83 2.96
C MET A 80 -1.56 3.48 3.28
N GLU A 81 -1.10 2.84 4.36
CA GLU A 81 -1.70 1.60 4.87
C GLU A 81 -2.97 1.87 5.68
N ILE A 82 -4.01 1.09 5.41
CA ILE A 82 -5.15 0.99 6.32
C ILE A 82 -4.97 -0.24 7.23
N VAL A 83 -4.71 0.03 8.51
CA VAL A 83 -4.57 -1.03 9.53
C VAL A 83 -5.92 -1.36 10.17
N ALA A 84 -6.78 -0.37 10.36
CA ALA A 84 -8.09 -0.49 10.98
C ALA A 84 -9.09 0.47 10.32
N ALA A 85 -10.37 0.10 10.29
CA ALA A 85 -11.43 0.89 9.69
C ALA A 85 -11.59 2.26 10.37
N ALA A 86 -11.33 2.35 11.68
CA ALA A 86 -11.40 3.60 12.43
C ALA A 86 -10.44 4.70 11.90
N HIS A 87 -9.34 4.32 11.24
CA HIS A 87 -8.38 5.29 10.71
C HIS A 87 -8.75 5.79 9.31
N LEU A 88 -9.71 5.15 8.63
CA LEU A 88 -10.07 5.46 7.25
C LEU A 88 -10.45 6.93 7.03
N PRO A 89 -11.29 7.56 7.87
CA PRO A 89 -11.66 8.96 7.67
C PRO A 89 -10.44 9.88 7.61
N LEU A 90 -9.53 9.77 8.58
CA LEU A 90 -8.32 10.59 8.65
C LEU A 90 -7.35 10.29 7.51
N ILE A 91 -7.14 9.01 7.19
CA ILE A 91 -6.25 8.62 6.10
C ILE A 91 -6.79 9.13 4.76
N ALA A 92 -8.10 9.07 4.54
CA ALA A 92 -8.72 9.50 3.29
C ALA A 92 -8.57 11.00 3.00
N GLU A 93 -8.35 11.83 4.02
CA GLU A 93 -8.05 13.26 3.85
C GLU A 93 -6.69 13.50 3.19
N VAL A 94 -5.69 12.65 3.47
CA VAL A 94 -4.30 12.86 3.03
C VAL A 94 -3.88 11.92 1.91
N ALA A 95 -4.25 10.65 1.99
CA ALA A 95 -3.82 9.62 1.05
C ALA A 95 -4.53 9.75 -0.29
N ASP A 96 -3.77 9.70 -1.38
CA ASP A 96 -4.30 9.60 -2.73
C ASP A 96 -4.58 8.14 -3.11
N VAL A 97 -3.78 7.23 -2.56
CA VAL A 97 -3.86 5.79 -2.80
C VAL A 97 -3.88 5.09 -1.45
N LEU A 98 -4.83 4.18 -1.26
CA LEU A 98 -4.89 3.34 -0.08
C LEU A 98 -4.11 2.05 -0.35
N TRP A 99 -3.56 1.39 0.67
CA TRP A 99 -3.19 -0.01 0.54
C TRP A 99 -3.66 -0.85 1.71
N VAL A 100 -3.88 -2.12 1.42
CA VAL A 100 -4.18 -3.16 2.39
C VAL A 100 -2.92 -4.01 2.56
N GLY A 101 -2.41 -4.07 3.79
CA GLY A 101 -1.27 -4.91 4.13
C GLY A 101 -1.60 -6.40 4.05
N ALA A 102 -0.57 -7.25 3.87
CA ALA A 102 -0.73 -8.69 3.71
C ALA A 102 -1.53 -9.38 4.84
N ARG A 103 -1.42 -8.89 6.07
CA ARG A 103 -2.16 -9.43 7.24
C ARG A 103 -3.66 -9.12 7.19
N ASN A 104 -4.05 -8.07 6.48
CA ASN A 104 -5.43 -7.63 6.33
C ASN A 104 -6.04 -8.03 4.99
N MET A 105 -5.34 -8.81 4.14
CA MET A 105 -5.87 -9.23 2.83
C MET A 105 -7.21 -9.99 2.96
N GLN A 106 -7.42 -10.73 4.05
CA GLN A 106 -8.68 -11.45 4.33
C GLN A 106 -9.52 -10.80 5.44
N ASN A 107 -9.21 -9.55 5.82
CA ASN A 107 -10.06 -8.79 6.72
C ASN A 107 -11.24 -8.22 5.92
N PHE A 108 -12.22 -9.07 5.59
CA PHE A 108 -13.28 -8.74 4.63
C PHE A 108 -14.13 -7.55 5.05
N GLU A 109 -14.37 -7.37 6.35
CA GLU A 109 -15.08 -6.18 6.84
C GLU A 109 -14.27 -4.91 6.60
N LEU A 110 -12.96 -4.93 6.82
CA LEU A 110 -12.09 -3.82 6.44
C LEU A 110 -12.11 -3.55 4.93
N LEU A 111 -12.10 -4.60 4.10
CA LEU A 111 -12.15 -4.44 2.64
C LEU A 111 -13.46 -3.77 2.18
N LYS A 112 -14.60 -4.16 2.77
CA LYS A 112 -15.90 -3.54 2.50
C LYS A 112 -15.93 -2.08 2.93
N GLU A 113 -15.34 -1.73 4.08
CA GLU A 113 -15.23 -0.33 4.50
C GLU A 113 -14.36 0.49 3.55
N ILE A 114 -13.24 -0.07 3.08
CA ILE A 114 -12.36 0.56 2.08
C ILE A 114 -13.13 0.79 0.76
N ALA A 115 -13.96 -0.15 0.34
CA ALA A 115 -14.73 -0.07 -0.91
C ALA A 115 -15.63 1.17 -1.00
N LYS A 116 -16.09 1.69 0.15
CA LYS A 116 -16.92 2.90 0.24
C LYS A 116 -16.17 4.18 -0.17
N TYR A 117 -14.84 4.15 -0.18
CA TYR A 117 -14.02 5.27 -0.62
C TYR A 117 -13.73 5.19 -2.12
N ASN A 118 -13.82 6.34 -2.80
CA ASN A 118 -13.50 6.43 -4.22
C ASN A 118 -12.01 6.72 -4.42
N LYS A 119 -11.15 5.77 -4.02
CA LYS A 119 -9.69 5.88 -4.15
C LYS A 119 -9.12 4.55 -4.70
N PRO A 120 -8.03 4.60 -5.48
CA PRO A 120 -7.31 3.40 -5.87
C PRO A 120 -6.74 2.69 -4.64
N VAL A 121 -6.70 1.35 -4.71
CA VAL A 121 -6.27 0.50 -3.61
C VAL A 121 -5.18 -0.45 -4.06
N ILE A 122 -4.04 -0.44 -3.38
CA ILE A 122 -3.03 -1.47 -3.54
C ILE A 122 -3.35 -2.62 -2.57
N LEU A 123 -3.63 -3.82 -3.09
CA LEU A 123 -3.94 -4.98 -2.28
C LEU A 123 -2.73 -5.92 -2.22
N LYS A 124 -2.03 -5.95 -1.08
CA LYS A 124 -0.92 -6.88 -0.89
C LYS A 124 -1.41 -8.32 -0.74
N ARG A 125 -0.71 -9.25 -1.38
CA ARG A 125 -0.97 -10.69 -1.21
C ARG A 125 -0.74 -11.11 0.23
N GLY A 126 -1.64 -11.95 0.75
CA GLY A 126 -1.57 -12.53 2.08
C GLY A 126 -0.40 -13.51 2.21
N LEU A 127 0.05 -13.71 3.45
CA LEU A 127 1.29 -14.45 3.74
C LEU A 127 1.25 -15.91 3.30
N ILE A 128 0.06 -16.51 3.22
CA ILE A 128 -0.16 -17.93 2.88
C ILE A 128 -1.37 -18.04 1.95
N SER A 129 -1.51 -17.10 1.02
CA SER A 129 -2.70 -17.00 0.18
C SER A 129 -2.43 -17.42 -1.25
N THR A 130 -3.38 -18.13 -1.84
CA THR A 130 -3.42 -18.47 -3.27
C THR A 130 -3.75 -17.25 -4.12
N VAL A 131 -3.47 -17.32 -5.42
CA VAL A 131 -3.90 -16.29 -6.39
C VAL A 131 -5.43 -16.15 -6.40
N LYS A 132 -6.16 -17.26 -6.29
CA LYS A 132 -7.63 -17.25 -6.25
C LYS A 132 -8.19 -16.47 -5.05
N GLU A 133 -7.62 -16.67 -3.86
CA GLU A 133 -8.01 -15.92 -2.66
C GLU A 133 -7.66 -14.44 -2.77
N TRP A 134 -6.51 -14.13 -3.38
CA TRP A 134 -6.07 -12.75 -3.59
C TRP A 134 -7.00 -11.99 -4.54
N LEU A 135 -7.38 -12.62 -5.66
CA LEU A 135 -8.38 -12.08 -6.59
C LEU A 135 -9.76 -11.98 -5.93
N GLY A 136 -10.15 -12.98 -5.12
CA GLY A 136 -11.38 -12.95 -4.34
C GLY A 136 -11.43 -11.75 -3.37
N ALA A 137 -10.33 -11.45 -2.70
CA ALA A 137 -10.21 -10.27 -1.85
C ALA A 137 -10.34 -8.95 -2.63
N ALA A 138 -9.78 -8.87 -3.85
CA ALA A 138 -9.93 -7.69 -4.71
C ALA A 138 -11.41 -7.37 -5.02
N LYS A 139 -12.26 -8.40 -5.18
CA LYS A 139 -13.70 -8.22 -5.43
C LYS A 139 -14.46 -7.57 -4.29
N TYR A 140 -14.02 -7.72 -3.04
CA TYR A 140 -14.64 -7.02 -1.91
C TYR A 140 -14.42 -5.50 -1.95
N ILE A 141 -13.37 -5.05 -2.64
CA ILE A 141 -13.00 -3.63 -2.79
C ILE A 141 -13.62 -3.01 -4.05
N GLY A 142 -13.73 -3.83 -5.11
CA GLY A 142 -14.01 -3.40 -6.49
C GLY A 142 -12.75 -3.55 -7.34
N GLU A 143 -12.72 -4.55 -8.23
CA GLU A 143 -11.53 -4.91 -9.03
C GLU A 143 -11.01 -3.74 -9.87
N GLU A 144 -11.89 -2.84 -10.30
CA GLU A 144 -11.58 -1.62 -11.05
C GLU A 144 -10.77 -0.60 -10.24
N LYS A 145 -10.79 -0.68 -8.90
CA LYS A 145 -9.98 0.18 -8.02
C LYS A 145 -8.64 -0.43 -7.65
N VAL A 146 -8.47 -1.73 -7.87
CA VAL A 146 -7.37 -2.50 -7.27
C VAL A 146 -6.14 -2.59 -8.17
N ILE A 147 -4.97 -2.36 -7.56
CA ILE A 147 -3.65 -2.78 -8.02
C ILE A 147 -3.16 -3.89 -7.09
N LEU A 148 -2.84 -5.05 -7.63
CA LEU A 148 -2.32 -6.16 -6.86
C LEU A 148 -0.84 -5.94 -6.55
N CYS A 149 -0.41 -6.17 -5.30
CA CYS A 149 1.00 -6.15 -4.90
C CYS A 149 1.50 -7.53 -4.39
N GLU A 150 2.32 -8.21 -5.19
CA GLU A 150 3.03 -9.42 -4.76
C GLU A 150 4.20 -9.01 -3.86
N ARG A 151 4.38 -9.73 -2.75
CA ARG A 151 5.27 -9.33 -1.65
C ARG A 151 5.94 -10.51 -0.93
N GLY A 152 5.84 -11.69 -1.54
CA GLY A 152 6.34 -12.95 -1.04
C GLY A 152 5.36 -13.68 -0.12
N ILE A 153 5.38 -15.01 -0.24
CA ILE A 153 4.65 -15.96 0.58
C ILE A 153 5.58 -16.61 1.61
N ARG A 154 4.98 -17.14 2.68
CA ARG A 154 5.68 -17.94 3.67
C ARG A 154 5.90 -19.34 3.11
N THR A 155 7.13 -19.79 3.17
CA THR A 155 7.56 -21.15 2.78
C THR A 155 8.32 -21.78 3.96
N GLY A 156 8.84 -22.99 3.77
CA GLY A 156 9.76 -23.61 4.73
C GLY A 156 11.19 -23.07 4.67
N ALA A 157 11.50 -22.13 3.76
CA ALA A 157 12.83 -21.55 3.65
C ALA A 157 13.12 -20.60 4.83
N ASP A 158 14.33 -20.68 5.36
CA ASP A 158 14.84 -19.84 6.45
C ASP A 158 15.86 -18.79 5.98
N SER A 159 16.44 -18.97 4.80
CA SER A 159 17.40 -18.05 4.18
C SER A 159 16.81 -16.70 3.77
N MET A 160 15.49 -16.59 3.72
CA MET A 160 14.76 -15.37 3.33
C MET A 160 13.55 -15.17 4.22
N ARG A 161 13.15 -13.91 4.42
CA ARG A 161 11.96 -13.57 5.22
C ARG A 161 10.66 -14.13 4.59
N PHE A 162 10.56 -14.06 3.27
CA PHE A 162 9.48 -14.58 2.45
C PHE A 162 10.05 -14.97 1.08
N THR A 163 9.44 -15.94 0.41
CA THR A 163 9.81 -16.32 -0.97
C THR A 163 8.94 -15.52 -1.94
N LEU A 164 9.58 -14.70 -2.79
CA LEU A 164 8.88 -13.95 -3.84
C LEU A 164 8.34 -14.92 -4.89
N ASP A 165 7.02 -14.90 -5.10
CA ASP A 165 6.34 -15.78 -6.05
C ASP A 165 6.01 -15.01 -7.35
N LEU A 166 7.03 -14.86 -8.20
CA LEU A 166 6.90 -14.18 -9.50
C LEU A 166 5.90 -14.87 -10.44
N ASN A 167 5.77 -16.19 -10.35
CA ASN A 167 4.84 -16.93 -11.20
C ASN A 167 3.40 -16.54 -10.89
N SER A 168 3.02 -16.46 -9.63
CA SER A 168 1.68 -16.00 -9.23
C SER A 168 1.42 -14.54 -9.64
N ALA A 169 2.43 -13.66 -9.56
CA ALA A 169 2.31 -12.30 -10.06
C ALA A 169 2.02 -12.26 -11.57
N LEU A 170 2.69 -13.11 -12.35
CA LEU A 170 2.46 -13.23 -13.79
C LEU A 170 1.09 -13.84 -14.12
N VAL A 171 0.64 -14.86 -13.40
CA VAL A 171 -0.71 -15.44 -13.55
C VAL A 171 -1.79 -14.37 -13.30
N ALA A 172 -1.68 -13.62 -12.21
CA ALA A 172 -2.62 -12.54 -11.92
C ALA A 172 -2.63 -11.46 -13.02
N LYS A 173 -1.47 -11.13 -13.58
CA LYS A 173 -1.32 -10.12 -14.63
C LYS A 173 -1.82 -10.60 -16.00
N HIS A 174 -1.40 -11.79 -16.44
CA HIS A 174 -1.61 -12.26 -17.80
C HIS A 174 -2.93 -13.00 -17.96
N ASP A 175 -3.30 -13.84 -17.00
CA ASP A 175 -4.48 -14.70 -17.10
C ASP A 175 -5.72 -13.97 -16.59
N HIS A 176 -5.56 -13.13 -15.56
CA HIS A 176 -6.65 -12.37 -14.94
C HIS A 176 -6.68 -10.88 -15.27
N LYS A 177 -5.74 -10.39 -16.08
CA LYS A 177 -5.66 -8.98 -16.54
C LYS A 177 -5.60 -7.94 -15.42
N MET A 178 -5.17 -8.34 -14.22
CA MET A 178 -5.01 -7.40 -13.11
C MET A 178 -3.70 -6.62 -13.24
N PRO A 179 -3.68 -5.32 -12.90
CA PRO A 179 -2.43 -4.60 -12.72
C PRO A 179 -1.69 -5.14 -11.49
N VAL A 180 -0.42 -5.49 -11.66
CA VAL A 180 0.42 -6.08 -10.62
C VAL A 180 1.71 -5.28 -10.44
N ILE A 181 2.05 -4.98 -9.19
CA ILE A 181 3.34 -4.45 -8.75
C ILE A 181 4.03 -5.44 -7.80
N ILE A 182 5.34 -5.28 -7.60
CA ILE A 182 6.15 -6.10 -6.70
C ILE A 182 6.65 -5.24 -5.55
N ASP A 183 6.60 -5.75 -4.32
CA ASP A 183 7.29 -5.19 -3.15
C ASP A 183 8.61 -5.94 -2.92
N PRO A 184 9.76 -5.36 -3.29
CA PRO A 184 11.07 -6.01 -3.18
C PRO A 184 11.77 -5.80 -1.83
N SER A 185 11.18 -5.06 -0.88
CA SER A 185 11.76 -4.75 0.44
C SER A 185 11.60 -5.90 1.45
#